data_AF-A0A2K2CPI9-F1
#
_entry.id   AF-A0A2K2CPI9-F1
#
_cell.length_a   1.000
_cell.length_b   1.000
_cell.length_c   1.000
_cell.angle_alpha   90.00
_cell.angle_beta   90.00
_cell.angle_gamma   90.00
#
_symmetry.space_group_name_H-M   'P 1'
#
loop_
_entity.id
_entity.type
_entity.pdbx_description
1 polymer ?
#
loop_
_entity_poly.entity_id
_entity_poly.type
_entity_poly.pdbx_seq_one_letter_code
_entity_poly.pdbx_strand_id
1 'polypeptide(L)'
;WHYIPQLADVLLTHNKKSKGFKFNIKGVAIGNPLLKLDRDVPATFEYFWSHGMISDEIFLAINKGCDFEDYTFNNPHNESKSCNDAIAEANGIVGNYVNNYDVILDVCYPSIVMQELRLRKYVTKISVGVDVCMTYERFFYFNLPEVQHALHANRTHLPYGWSMCSDVLDYSGKDGNINILPLLQRIVEQKIPVWVFRYVTFSYFISDNLFKPM
;
A
#
# COMPACT_ATOMS: atom_id res chain seq x y z
N TRP A 1 4.38 2.19 4.03
CA TRP A 1 4.52 0.72 4.11
C TRP A 1 5.56 0.27 5.14
N HIS A 2 6.64 1.03 5.36
CA HIS A 2 7.77 0.60 6.20
C HIS A 2 7.63 0.86 7.72
N TYR A 3 6.58 1.59 8.14
CA TYR A 3 6.45 2.09 9.50
C TYR A 3 6.38 1.00 10.57
N ILE A 4 5.62 -0.07 10.34
CA ILE A 4 5.36 -1.07 11.37
C ILE A 4 6.66 -1.80 11.77
N PRO A 5 7.47 -2.34 10.84
CA PRO A 5 8.77 -2.92 11.18
C PRO A 5 9.74 -1.92 11.81
N GLN A 6 9.81 -0.69 11.30
CA GLN A 6 10.71 0.34 11.83
C GLN A 6 10.36 0.71 13.28
N LEU A 7 9.07 0.94 13.56
CA LEU A 7 8.59 1.24 14.90
C LEU A 7 8.83 0.07 15.86
N ALA A 8 8.56 -1.16 15.43
CA ALA A 8 8.80 -2.35 16.23
C ALA A 8 10.29 -2.49 16.59
N ASP A 9 11.20 -2.30 15.64
CA ASP A 9 12.65 -2.36 15.88
C ASP A 9 13.12 -1.29 16.87
N VAL A 10 12.60 -0.06 16.77
CA VAL A 10 12.90 1.04 17.70
C VAL A 10 12.40 0.72 19.12
N LEU A 11 11.16 0.26 19.27
CA LEU A 11 10.59 -0.05 20.59
C LEU A 11 11.31 -1.23 21.25
N LEU A 12 11.68 -2.25 20.47
CA LEU A 12 12.44 -3.40 20.98
C LEU A 12 13.87 -2.98 21.38
N THR A 13 14.50 -2.10 20.60
CA THR A 13 15.80 -1.51 20.95
C THR A 13 15.72 -0.68 22.23
N HIS A 14 14.65 0.10 22.39
CA HIS A 14 14.36 0.83 23.64
C HIS A 14 14.23 -0.13 24.82
N ASN A 15 13.47 -1.23 24.68
CA ASN A 15 13.29 -2.22 25.75
C ASN A 15 14.60 -2.90 26.21
N LYS A 16 15.56 -3.07 25.30
CA LYS A 16 16.89 -3.60 25.62
C LYS A 16 17.72 -2.60 26.43
N LYS A 17 17.62 -1.31 26.13
CA LYS A 17 18.44 -0.25 26.74
C LYS A 17 17.80 0.38 27.97
N SER A 18 16.48 0.37 28.06
CA SER A 18 15.70 1.02 29.12
C SER A 18 15.84 0.27 30.45
N LYS A 19 16.17 1.03 31.51
CA LYS A 19 16.10 0.57 32.91
C LYS A 19 14.74 0.86 33.57
N GLY A 20 13.91 1.68 32.91
CA GLY A 20 12.60 2.08 33.40
C GLY A 20 11.48 1.35 32.66
N PHE A 21 10.52 2.12 32.16
CA PHE A 21 9.39 1.57 31.42
C PHE A 21 9.83 0.79 30.17
N LYS A 22 9.14 -0.34 29.93
CA LYS A 22 9.32 -1.21 28.77
C LYS A 22 7.95 -1.52 28.15
N PHE A 23 7.92 -1.55 26.83
CA PHE A 23 6.74 -1.91 26.05
C PHE A 23 6.56 -3.43 26.02
N ASN A 24 5.35 -3.91 26.29
CA ASN A 24 5.03 -5.34 26.24
C ASN A 24 4.61 -5.75 24.80
N ILE A 25 5.56 -5.79 23.87
CA ILE A 25 5.31 -6.15 22.48
C ILE A 25 5.11 -7.67 22.37
N LYS A 26 3.99 -8.08 21.78
CA LYS A 26 3.60 -9.50 21.64
C LYS A 26 3.67 -10.06 20.23
N GLY A 27 3.74 -9.18 19.23
CA GLY A 27 3.78 -9.58 17.84
C GLY A 27 3.69 -8.36 16.94
N VAL A 28 3.95 -8.59 15.66
CA VAL A 28 3.86 -7.61 14.59
C VAL A 28 3.01 -8.23 13.49
N ALA A 29 1.96 -7.54 13.04
CA ALA A 29 1.15 -7.96 11.91
C ALA A 29 1.25 -6.91 10.79
N ILE A 30 1.48 -7.36 9.56
CA ILE A 30 1.70 -6.49 8.41
C ILE A 30 0.92 -7.05 7.21
N GLY A 31 -0.06 -6.27 6.76
CA GLY A 31 -0.91 -6.62 5.62
C GLY A 31 -0.46 -5.91 4.35
N ASN A 32 -0.34 -6.66 3.25
CA ASN A 32 0.08 -6.17 1.93
C ASN A 32 1.38 -5.31 1.95
N PRO A 33 2.42 -5.63 2.73
CA PRO A 33 3.60 -4.77 2.79
C PRO A 33 4.38 -4.70 1.47
N LEU A 34 4.89 -3.51 1.20
CA LEU A 34 6.15 -3.36 0.47
C LEU A 34 7.31 -3.70 1.42
N LEU A 35 8.14 -4.68 1.04
CA LEU A 35 9.27 -5.18 1.82
C LEU A 35 10.61 -5.02 1.10
N LYS A 36 10.67 -5.38 -0.18
CA LYS A 36 11.87 -5.34 -1.01
C LYS A 36 11.50 -5.32 -2.50
N LEU A 37 11.91 -4.26 -3.21
CA LEU A 37 11.47 -4.00 -4.58
C LEU A 37 11.89 -5.09 -5.58
N ASP A 38 13.07 -5.67 -5.43
CA ASP A 38 13.56 -6.75 -6.31
C ASP A 38 12.65 -7.99 -6.31
N ARG A 39 11.80 -8.15 -5.30
CA ARG A 39 10.80 -9.23 -5.22
C ARG A 39 9.40 -8.73 -5.45
N ASP A 40 9.08 -7.58 -4.90
CA ASP A 40 7.72 -7.05 -4.88
C ASP A 40 7.27 -6.50 -6.24
N VAL A 41 8.21 -5.95 -7.03
CA VAL A 41 7.94 -5.40 -8.37
C VAL A 41 7.70 -6.50 -9.40
N PRO A 42 8.60 -7.49 -9.61
CA PRO A 42 8.33 -8.58 -10.55
C PRO A 42 7.07 -9.37 -10.19
N ALA A 43 6.78 -9.54 -8.89
CA ALA A 43 5.55 -10.20 -8.43
C ALA A 43 4.27 -9.46 -8.88
N THR A 44 4.33 -8.14 -9.04
CA THR A 44 3.19 -7.36 -9.56
C THR A 44 2.89 -7.74 -11.02
N PHE A 45 3.93 -7.91 -11.85
CA PHE A 45 3.76 -8.31 -13.25
C PHE A 45 3.39 -9.79 -13.40
N GLU A 46 3.91 -10.67 -12.54
CA GLU A 46 3.44 -12.06 -12.44
C GLU A 46 1.95 -12.13 -12.05
N TYR A 47 1.51 -11.26 -11.15
CA TYR A 47 0.10 -11.13 -10.80
C TYR A 47 -0.74 -10.67 -11.98
N PHE A 48 -0.32 -9.62 -12.69
CA PHE A 48 -1.00 -9.15 -13.90
C PHE A 48 -1.16 -10.27 -14.95
N TRP A 49 -0.10 -11.04 -15.18
CA TRP A 49 -0.14 -12.14 -16.13
C TRP A 49 -1.06 -13.28 -15.68
N SER A 50 -0.89 -13.77 -14.46
CA SER A 50 -1.68 -14.89 -13.93
C SER A 50 -3.18 -14.61 -13.79
N HIS A 51 -3.58 -13.32 -13.80
CA HIS A 51 -4.97 -12.88 -13.76
C HIS A 51 -5.47 -12.38 -15.13
N GLY A 52 -4.72 -12.63 -16.21
CA GLY A 52 -5.13 -12.34 -17.58
C GLY A 52 -5.19 -10.84 -17.94
N MET A 53 -4.48 -9.99 -17.20
CA MET A 53 -4.45 -8.54 -17.45
C MET A 53 -3.42 -8.16 -18.52
N ILE A 54 -2.32 -8.90 -18.63
CA ILE A 54 -1.28 -8.68 -19.66
C ILE A 54 -1.04 -9.97 -20.46
N SER A 55 -0.53 -9.81 -21.68
CA SER A 55 -0.24 -10.94 -22.57
C SER A 55 1.01 -11.72 -22.14
N ASP A 56 1.10 -12.97 -22.59
CA ASP A 56 2.30 -13.80 -22.44
C ASP A 56 3.55 -13.11 -23.02
N GLU A 57 3.40 -12.41 -24.14
CA GLU A 57 4.49 -11.68 -24.80
C GLU A 57 5.07 -10.59 -23.89
N ILE A 58 4.22 -9.77 -23.30
CA ILE A 58 4.64 -8.69 -22.39
C ILE A 58 5.21 -9.27 -21.10
N PHE A 59 4.57 -10.29 -20.53
CA PHE A 59 5.08 -10.95 -19.33
C PHE A 59 6.46 -11.56 -19.57
N LEU A 60 6.68 -12.24 -20.71
CA LEU A 60 7.98 -12.81 -21.06
C LEU A 60 9.03 -11.72 -21.33
N ALA A 61 8.64 -10.60 -21.95
CA ALA A 61 9.53 -9.47 -22.17
C ALA A 61 10.02 -8.87 -20.84
N ILE A 62 9.13 -8.71 -19.85
CA ILE A 62 9.49 -8.24 -18.51
C ILE A 62 10.32 -9.30 -17.77
N ASN A 63 9.81 -10.52 -17.65
CA ASN A 63 10.40 -11.56 -16.82
C ASN A 63 11.79 -12.03 -17.31
N LYS A 64 12.08 -11.90 -18.61
CA LYS A 64 13.40 -12.25 -19.18
C LYS A 64 14.28 -11.04 -19.51
N GLY A 65 13.68 -9.88 -19.74
CA GLY A 65 14.36 -8.68 -20.24
C GLY A 65 14.66 -7.62 -19.18
N CYS A 66 14.08 -7.75 -17.99
CA CYS A 66 14.35 -6.88 -16.85
C CYS A 66 15.26 -7.58 -15.84
N ASP A 67 16.25 -6.85 -15.33
CA ASP A 67 16.86 -7.16 -14.04
C ASP A 67 16.04 -6.42 -12.95
N PHE A 68 15.92 -7.01 -11.77
CA PHE A 68 15.22 -6.38 -10.66
C PHE A 68 16.10 -6.27 -9.41
N GLU A 69 17.32 -6.81 -9.43
CA GLU A 69 18.18 -6.87 -8.24
C GLU A 69 18.48 -5.49 -7.63
N ASP A 70 18.67 -4.46 -8.48
CA ASP A 70 18.93 -3.09 -8.08
C ASP A 70 17.79 -2.11 -8.45
N TYR A 71 16.58 -2.64 -8.66
CA TYR A 71 15.41 -1.86 -9.04
C TYR A 71 15.07 -0.78 -8.00
N THR A 72 14.76 0.43 -8.48
CA THR A 72 14.35 1.56 -7.65
C THR A 72 13.10 2.22 -8.21
N PHE A 73 12.33 2.93 -7.36
CA PHE A 73 11.17 3.70 -7.80
C PHE A 73 11.49 4.91 -8.70
N ASN A 74 12.77 5.22 -8.96
CA ASN A 74 13.12 6.30 -9.87
C ASN A 74 12.62 6.00 -11.28
N ASN A 75 12.20 7.03 -12.01
CA ASN A 75 11.77 6.92 -13.41
C ASN A 75 12.67 7.78 -14.31
N PRO A 76 13.28 7.23 -15.38
CA PRO A 76 13.29 5.80 -15.74
C PRO A 76 14.02 4.95 -14.69
N HIS A 77 13.62 3.68 -14.59
CA HIS A 77 14.30 2.73 -13.69
C HIS A 77 15.75 2.53 -14.18
N ASN A 78 16.62 2.03 -13.30
CA ASN A 78 18.01 1.69 -13.64
C ASN A 78 18.07 0.41 -14.51
N GLU A 79 17.27 0.37 -15.57
CA GLU A 79 16.98 -0.82 -16.37
C GLU A 79 17.17 -0.56 -17.86
N SER A 80 17.22 -1.64 -18.64
CA SER A 80 17.29 -1.54 -20.09
C SER A 80 16.10 -0.76 -20.66
N LYS A 81 16.30 -0.05 -21.79
CA LYS A 81 15.19 0.65 -22.46
C LYS A 81 14.05 -0.31 -22.80
N SER A 82 14.36 -1.50 -23.31
CA SER A 82 13.39 -2.55 -23.60
C SER A 82 12.59 -2.99 -22.38
N CYS A 83 13.23 -3.11 -21.22
CA CYS A 83 12.54 -3.42 -19.96
C CYS A 83 11.59 -2.28 -19.56
N ASN A 84 12.09 -1.04 -19.55
CA ASN A 84 11.28 0.14 -19.22
C ASN A 84 10.08 0.29 -20.16
N ASP A 85 10.26 0.04 -21.47
CA ASP A 85 9.20 0.08 -22.47
C ASP A 85 8.15 -1.02 -22.19
N ALA A 86 8.58 -2.25 -21.89
CA ALA A 86 7.67 -3.36 -21.55
C ALA A 86 6.90 -3.13 -20.24
N ILE A 87 7.56 -2.58 -19.22
CA ILE A 87 6.93 -2.16 -17.96
C ILE A 87 5.90 -1.06 -18.21
N ALA A 88 6.23 -0.06 -19.03
CA ALA A 88 5.32 1.02 -19.37
C ALA A 88 4.09 0.49 -20.15
N GLU A 89 4.30 -0.45 -21.06
CA GLU A 89 3.22 -1.11 -21.80
C GLU A 89 2.29 -1.90 -20.87
N ALA A 90 2.84 -2.73 -19.98
CA ALA A 90 2.05 -3.48 -18.99
C ALA A 90 1.20 -2.54 -18.12
N ASN A 91 1.79 -1.47 -17.60
CA ASN A 91 1.07 -0.47 -16.81
C ASN A 91 0.02 0.28 -17.64
N GLY A 92 0.30 0.53 -18.92
CA GLY A 92 -0.64 1.15 -19.86
C GLY A 92 -1.87 0.28 -20.14
N ILE A 93 -1.70 -1.05 -20.23
CA ILE A 93 -2.79 -2.00 -20.45
C ILE A 93 -3.72 -2.08 -19.24
N VAL A 94 -3.16 -2.21 -18.04
CA VAL A 94 -3.95 -2.21 -16.79
C VAL A 94 -4.67 -0.86 -16.63
N GLY A 95 -3.95 0.23 -16.93
CA GLY A 95 -4.51 1.58 -17.01
C GLY A 95 -5.12 2.06 -15.69
N ASN A 96 -5.99 3.07 -15.79
CA ASN A 96 -6.65 3.69 -14.63
C ASN A 96 -8.03 3.08 -14.31
N TYR A 97 -8.51 2.13 -15.13
CA TYR A 97 -9.83 1.52 -14.97
C TYR A 97 -9.79 0.25 -14.11
N VAL A 98 -8.61 -0.31 -13.89
CA VAL A 98 -8.38 -1.40 -12.95
C VAL A 98 -7.82 -0.81 -11.67
N ASN A 99 -8.45 -1.13 -10.54
CA ASN A 99 -7.94 -0.70 -9.25
C ASN A 99 -6.84 -1.67 -8.80
N ASN A 100 -5.60 -1.20 -8.74
CA ASN A 100 -4.47 -2.04 -8.30
C ASN A 100 -4.52 -2.45 -6.81
N TYR A 101 -5.38 -1.80 -6.02
CA TYR A 101 -5.66 -2.24 -4.64
C TYR A 101 -6.67 -3.38 -4.57
N ASP A 102 -7.47 -3.58 -5.63
CA ASP A 102 -8.45 -4.65 -5.73
C ASP A 102 -8.89 -4.79 -7.20
N VAL A 103 -8.29 -5.72 -7.94
CA VAL A 103 -8.45 -5.81 -9.40
C VAL A 103 -9.83 -6.27 -9.86
N ILE A 104 -10.64 -6.81 -8.94
CA ILE A 104 -12.02 -7.21 -9.21
C ILE A 104 -13.03 -6.16 -8.72
N LEU A 105 -12.55 -5.04 -8.18
CA LEU A 105 -13.41 -3.97 -7.69
C LEU A 105 -14.08 -3.25 -8.85
N ASP A 106 -15.38 -2.99 -8.68
CA ASP A 106 -16.13 -2.17 -9.63
C ASP A 106 -15.74 -0.68 -9.52
N VAL A 107 -16.12 0.10 -10.52
CA VAL A 107 -15.77 1.52 -10.62
C VAL A 107 -16.76 2.39 -9.85
N CYS A 108 -16.24 3.23 -8.96
CA CYS A 108 -17.04 4.28 -8.34
C CYS A 108 -17.20 5.50 -9.25
N TYR A 109 -18.43 5.97 -9.45
CA TYR A 109 -18.73 7.22 -10.16
C TYR A 109 -18.83 8.41 -9.19
N PRO A 110 -17.82 9.29 -9.12
CA PRO A 110 -17.73 10.29 -8.05
C PRO A 110 -18.86 11.31 -8.08
N SER A 111 -19.31 11.69 -9.28
CA SER A 111 -20.37 12.69 -9.48
C SER A 111 -21.70 12.23 -8.87
N ILE A 112 -22.06 10.97 -9.09
CA ILE A 112 -23.32 10.37 -8.62
C ILE A 112 -23.30 10.28 -7.10
N VAL A 113 -22.22 9.75 -6.53
CA VAL A 113 -22.10 9.54 -5.07
C VAL A 113 -22.05 10.87 -4.34
N MET A 114 -21.25 11.83 -4.80
CA MET A 114 -21.18 13.14 -4.16
C MET A 114 -22.51 13.91 -4.25
N GLN A 115 -23.25 13.76 -5.35
CA GLN A 115 -24.59 14.32 -5.45
C GLN A 115 -25.55 13.67 -4.44
N GLU A 116 -25.53 12.35 -4.32
CA GLU A 116 -26.36 11.62 -3.37
C GLU A 116 -26.05 12.01 -1.92
N LEU A 117 -24.77 12.05 -1.54
CA LEU A 117 -24.32 12.43 -0.20
C LEU A 117 -24.79 13.84 0.18
N ARG A 118 -24.71 14.79 -0.77
CA ARG A 118 -25.18 16.18 -0.57
C ARG A 118 -26.70 16.27 -0.45
N LEU A 119 -27.45 15.55 -1.29
CA LEU A 119 -28.90 15.62 -1.33
C LEU A 119 -29.56 14.87 -0.16
N ARG A 120 -29.05 13.68 0.17
CA ARG A 120 -29.63 12.80 1.19
C ARG A 120 -29.09 13.07 2.58
N LYS A 121 -27.89 13.64 2.73
CA LYS A 121 -27.22 13.91 4.03
C LYS A 121 -27.08 12.68 4.94
N TYR A 122 -27.15 11.46 4.41
CA TYR A 122 -26.99 10.23 5.19
C TYR A 122 -25.88 9.35 4.60
N VAL A 123 -24.83 9.12 5.38
CA VAL A 123 -23.74 8.14 5.13
C VAL A 123 -24.10 6.76 5.71
N THR A 124 -25.33 6.59 6.21
CA THR A 124 -25.66 5.54 7.21
C THR A 124 -26.22 4.25 6.63
N LYS A 125 -26.13 4.01 5.32
CA LYS A 125 -26.43 2.66 4.82
C LYS A 125 -25.19 1.81 5.00
N ILE A 126 -25.25 0.89 5.97
CA ILE A 126 -24.33 -0.25 6.02
C ILE A 126 -24.45 -0.95 4.67
N SER A 127 -23.42 -0.81 3.84
CA SER A 127 -23.30 -1.60 2.62
C SER A 127 -23.00 -3.04 3.04
N VAL A 128 -23.91 -3.95 2.74
CA VAL A 128 -23.67 -5.38 2.89
C VAL A 128 -23.02 -5.83 1.58
N GLY A 129 -21.73 -5.55 1.44
CA GLY A 129 -20.95 -5.76 0.21
C GLY A 129 -19.67 -4.93 0.20
N VAL A 130 -18.89 -5.03 -0.88
CA VAL A 130 -17.71 -4.18 -1.08
C VAL A 130 -18.17 -2.79 -1.53
N ASP A 131 -17.94 -1.78 -0.70
CA ASP A 131 -18.25 -0.39 -1.02
C ASP A 131 -17.09 0.24 -1.82
N VAL A 132 -17.30 0.35 -3.13
CA VAL A 132 -16.34 0.91 -4.08
C VAL A 132 -16.18 2.43 -3.94
N CYS A 133 -17.11 3.11 -3.27
CA CYS A 133 -17.18 4.56 -3.16
C CYS A 133 -16.79 5.11 -1.78
N MET A 134 -16.38 4.23 -0.85
CA MET A 134 -16.02 4.54 0.53
C MET A 134 -15.05 5.73 0.68
N THR A 135 -14.16 5.96 -0.29
CA THR A 135 -13.24 7.11 -0.27
C THR A 135 -13.99 8.44 -0.27
N TYR A 136 -15.03 8.59 -1.09
CA TYR A 136 -15.83 9.83 -1.16
C TYR A 136 -16.73 9.98 0.07
N GLU A 137 -17.28 8.87 0.55
CA GLU A 137 -18.12 8.85 1.75
C GLU A 137 -17.32 9.25 3.00
N ARG A 138 -16.11 8.70 3.18
CA ARG A 138 -15.20 9.09 4.26
C ARG A 138 -14.82 10.56 4.17
N PHE A 139 -14.46 11.03 2.97
CA PHE A 139 -14.14 12.45 2.76
C PHE A 139 -15.31 13.35 3.15
N PHE A 140 -16.52 13.03 2.74
CA PHE A 140 -17.71 13.78 3.12
C PHE A 140 -17.92 13.74 4.64
N TYR A 141 -17.91 12.56 5.26
CA TYR A 141 -18.18 12.37 6.68
C TYR A 141 -17.19 13.10 7.59
N PHE A 142 -15.89 12.96 7.36
CA PHE A 142 -14.86 13.61 8.20
C PHE A 142 -14.78 15.13 8.02
N ASN A 143 -15.45 15.69 7.01
CA ASN A 143 -15.56 17.13 6.80
C ASN A 143 -16.88 17.73 7.33
N LEU A 144 -17.77 16.92 7.93
CA LEU A 144 -18.95 17.43 8.62
C LEU A 144 -18.54 18.17 9.90
N PRO A 145 -19.06 19.39 10.17
CA PRO A 145 -18.71 20.17 11.36
C PRO A 145 -18.99 19.41 12.67
N GLU A 146 -20.08 18.65 12.73
CA GLU A 146 -20.49 17.87 13.90
C GLU A 146 -19.49 16.74 14.17
N VAL A 147 -18.99 16.09 13.10
CA VAL A 147 -17.97 15.03 13.19
C VAL A 147 -16.63 15.60 13.61
N GLN A 148 -16.20 16.72 13.02
CA GLN A 148 -14.96 17.39 13.43
C GLN A 148 -15.02 17.83 14.90
N HIS A 149 -16.14 18.39 15.34
CA HIS A 149 -16.36 18.78 16.72
C HIS A 149 -16.28 17.57 17.67
N ALA A 150 -16.95 16.46 17.32
CA ALA A 150 -16.97 15.23 18.12
C ALA A 150 -15.59 14.56 18.22
N LEU A 151 -14.79 14.60 17.14
CA LEU A 151 -13.42 14.07 17.11
C LEU A 151 -12.39 15.04 17.70
N HIS A 152 -12.82 16.22 18.16
CA HIS A 152 -11.93 17.30 18.55
C HIS A 152 -10.89 17.65 17.46
N ALA A 153 -11.28 17.48 16.20
CA ALA A 153 -10.51 17.89 15.04
C ALA A 153 -10.74 19.38 14.73
N ASN A 154 -9.85 19.98 13.93
CA ASN A 154 -9.98 21.36 13.46
C ASN A 154 -10.15 22.44 14.57
N ARG A 155 -9.59 22.21 15.77
CA ARG A 155 -9.73 23.14 16.91
C ARG A 155 -9.06 24.50 16.69
N THR A 156 -8.13 24.57 15.74
CA THR A 156 -7.31 25.76 15.46
C THR A 156 -7.75 26.49 14.19
N HIS A 157 -8.92 26.18 13.62
CA HIS A 157 -9.40 26.73 12.35
C HIS A 157 -8.39 26.53 11.20
N LEU A 158 -8.11 25.26 10.90
CA LEU A 158 -7.26 24.84 9.80
C LEU A 158 -7.81 25.37 8.47
N PRO A 159 -6.94 25.85 7.56
CA PRO A 159 -7.37 26.43 6.29
C PRO A 159 -7.73 25.39 5.22
N TYR A 160 -7.72 24.10 5.57
CA TYR A 160 -7.98 22.99 4.66
C TYR A 160 -8.92 21.97 5.31
N GLY A 161 -9.66 21.26 4.47
CA GLY A 161 -10.49 20.12 4.88
C GLY A 161 -9.66 18.87 5.13
N TRP A 162 -10.27 17.89 5.80
CA TRP A 162 -9.69 16.56 5.94
C TRP A 162 -9.61 15.86 4.57
N SER A 163 -8.51 15.15 4.32
CA SER A 163 -8.31 14.33 3.13
C SER A 163 -7.66 12.98 3.50
N MET A 164 -7.84 11.96 2.64
CA MET A 164 -7.24 10.63 2.83
C MET A 164 -5.71 10.66 2.74
N CYS A 165 -5.19 11.41 1.77
CA CYS A 165 -3.76 11.63 1.55
C CYS A 165 -3.51 13.15 1.52
N SER A 166 -2.31 13.56 1.92
CA SER A 166 -1.90 14.96 1.97
C SER A 166 -0.72 15.19 1.05
N ASP A 167 -0.83 16.19 0.18
CA ASP A 167 0.27 16.64 -0.69
C ASP A 167 1.35 17.43 0.07
N VAL A 168 1.10 17.74 1.36
CA VAL A 168 2.10 18.40 2.21
C VAL A 168 3.21 17.42 2.62
N LEU A 169 2.90 16.12 2.66
CA LEU A 169 3.87 15.10 3.01
C LEU A 169 4.69 14.74 1.77
N ASP A 170 5.92 15.25 1.72
CA ASP A 170 6.89 14.88 0.69
C ASP A 170 7.55 13.55 1.06
N TYR A 171 6.91 12.45 0.65
CA TYR A 171 7.48 11.12 0.82
C TYR A 171 8.64 10.92 -0.16
N SER A 172 9.84 10.71 0.38
CA SER A 172 11.00 10.43 -0.48
C SER A 172 10.83 9.08 -1.16
N GLY A 173 11.01 9.03 -2.49
CA GLY A 173 11.13 7.76 -3.21
C GLY A 173 12.23 6.84 -2.66
N LYS A 174 13.22 7.43 -1.97
CA LYS A 174 14.27 6.68 -1.25
C LYS A 174 13.69 5.81 -0.14
N ASP A 175 12.63 6.25 0.54
CA ASP A 175 12.02 5.48 1.62
C ASP A 175 11.40 4.20 1.06
N GLY A 176 10.77 4.26 -0.12
CA GLY A 176 10.23 3.10 -0.81
C GLY A 176 11.30 2.09 -1.27
N ASN A 177 12.52 2.55 -1.53
CA ASN A 177 13.64 1.68 -1.92
C ASN A 177 14.28 0.92 -0.74
N ILE A 178 13.91 1.23 0.51
CA ILE A 178 14.52 0.60 1.69
C ILE A 178 14.12 -0.87 1.77
N ASN A 179 15.11 -1.76 1.82
CA ASN A 179 14.90 -3.17 2.13
C ASN A 179 14.53 -3.35 3.62
N ILE A 180 13.33 -3.85 3.89
CA ILE A 180 12.78 -4.05 5.23
C ILE A 180 13.05 -5.46 5.78
N LEU A 181 13.49 -6.40 4.95
CA LEU A 181 13.77 -7.77 5.40
C LEU A 181 14.77 -7.84 6.57
N PRO A 182 15.87 -7.05 6.60
CA PRO A 182 16.78 -7.04 7.75
C PRO A 182 16.11 -6.58 9.05
N LEU A 183 15.11 -5.69 8.99
CA LEU A 183 14.36 -5.26 10.17
C LEU A 183 13.45 -6.38 10.67
N LEU A 184 12.75 -7.07 9.76
CA LEU A 184 11.92 -8.22 10.11
C LEU A 184 12.75 -9.34 10.75
N GLN A 185 13.94 -9.61 10.21
CA GLN A 185 14.88 -10.57 10.78
C GLN A 185 15.23 -10.21 12.23
N ARG A 186 15.62 -8.96 12.51
CA ARG A 186 15.94 -8.50 13.88
C ARG A 186 14.76 -8.61 14.85
N ILE A 187 13.53 -8.46 14.37
CA ILE A 187 12.32 -8.61 15.18
C ILE A 187 12.12 -10.09 15.54
N VAL A 188 12.23 -10.99 14.56
CA VAL A 188 12.09 -12.44 14.76
C VAL A 188 13.19 -13.00 15.66
N GLU A 189 14.43 -12.55 15.51
CA GLU A 189 15.56 -12.94 16.37
C GLU A 189 15.32 -12.60 17.85
N GLN A 190 14.52 -11.56 18.11
CA GLN A 190 14.09 -11.16 19.46
C GLN A 190 12.88 -11.95 19.97
N LYS A 191 12.51 -13.03 19.28
CA LYS A 191 11.37 -13.91 19.62
C LYS A 191 10.02 -13.18 19.60
N ILE A 192 9.91 -12.13 18.78
CA ILE A 192 8.63 -11.47 18.51
C ILE A 192 8.03 -12.12 17.25
N PRO A 193 6.84 -12.73 17.35
CA PRO A 193 6.13 -13.26 16.19
C PRO A 193 5.85 -12.17 15.16
N VAL A 194 6.12 -12.47 13.89
CA VAL A 194 5.77 -11.60 12.76
C VAL A 194 4.77 -12.34 11.88
N TRP A 195 3.61 -11.74 11.65
CA TRP A 195 2.62 -12.21 10.70
C TRP A 195 2.58 -11.28 9.50
N VAL A 196 3.00 -11.80 8.35
CA VAL A 196 2.84 -11.14 7.05
C VAL A 196 1.67 -11.81 6.35
N PHE A 197 0.72 -11.00 5.86
CA PHE A 197 -0.46 -11.50 5.14
C PHE A 197 -0.75 -10.63 3.91
N ARG A 198 -1.40 -11.23 2.92
CA ARG A 198 -1.82 -10.56 1.68
C ARG A 198 -3.28 -10.85 1.36
N TYR A 199 -3.96 -9.89 0.73
CA TYR A 199 -5.26 -10.11 0.11
C TYR A 199 -5.08 -10.62 -1.33
N VAL A 200 -5.92 -11.56 -1.76
CA VAL A 200 -5.78 -12.24 -3.06
C VAL A 200 -6.03 -11.31 -4.24
N THR A 201 -6.86 -10.28 -4.06
CA THR A 201 -7.23 -9.34 -5.14
C THR A 201 -6.30 -8.13 -5.23
N PHE A 202 -5.35 -8.01 -4.29
CA PHE A 202 -4.38 -6.93 -4.25
C PHE A 202 -3.22 -7.24 -5.19
N SER A 203 -3.02 -6.42 -6.22
CA SER A 203 -2.03 -6.69 -7.27
C SER A 203 -0.62 -6.22 -6.93
N TYR A 204 -0.47 -5.34 -5.95
CA TYR A 204 0.84 -4.84 -5.54
C TYR A 204 1.48 -5.70 -4.45
N PHE A 205 2.81 -5.63 -4.37
CA PHE A 205 3.60 -5.89 -3.16
C PHE A 205 3.20 -7.12 -2.33
N ILE A 206 3.72 -8.27 -2.77
CA ILE A 206 4.27 -9.41 -2.01
C ILE A 206 4.49 -10.50 -3.05
N SER A 207 5.72 -11.02 -3.13
CA SER A 207 5.99 -12.26 -3.84
C SER A 207 5.63 -13.48 -2.99
N ASP A 208 4.96 -14.49 -3.57
CA ASP A 208 4.76 -15.79 -2.92
C ASP A 208 6.10 -16.51 -2.62
N ASN A 209 7.20 -16.06 -3.23
CA ASN A 209 8.54 -16.59 -3.02
C ASN A 209 9.28 -15.98 -1.81
N LEU A 210 8.71 -14.98 -1.12
CA LEU A 210 9.35 -14.32 0.04
C LEU A 210 9.55 -15.26 1.26
N PHE A 211 8.79 -16.35 1.34
CA PHE A 211 8.79 -17.27 2.49
C PHE A 211 9.10 -18.72 2.13
N LYS A 212 9.71 -18.98 0.98
CA LYS A 212 10.20 -20.34 0.69
C LYS A 212 11.24 -20.73 1.75
N PRO A 213 11.07 -21.87 2.45
CA PRO A 213 12.06 -22.32 3.43
C PRO A 213 13.39 -22.52 2.72
N MET A 214 14.46 -22.05 3.37
CA MET A 214 15.85 -22.39 3.03
C MET A 214 16.07 -23.89 3.11
#